data_AF-A0A350XM14-F1
#
_entry.id   AF-A0A350XM14-F1
#
_cell.length_a   1.000
_cell.length_b   1.000
_cell.length_c   1.000
_cell.angle_alpha   90.00
_cell.angle_beta   90.00
_cell.angle_gamma   90.00
#
_symmetry.space_group_name_H-M   'P 1'
#
loop_
_entity.id
_entity.type
_entity.pdbx_description
1 polymer ?
#
loop_
_entity_poly.entity_id
_entity_poly.type
_entity_poly.pdbx_seq_one_letter_code
_entity_poly.pdbx_strand_id
1 'polypeptide(L)'
;PFSEFPNAPAPVGNMVALMDVPLQQIEQDRQKRVISGSQQEGFNVPCDKDCMHVELAQGGLQGALWIGKTQLVRGGFGLLGQLNGGKEPAGRHPFGDGFKVVVESVNEAQGTATLAMYFRICQRGMPDLGCSPYFLGPLPLMVVKEKQPIFVGNAAIESTPQVIKPSQIEQPPTAINPTTQPTDSRLSQSTTEAVRGININQFAQAIEAVESTAGRLPGDGGAVGPIQCQSSCAAPLGRFGLRSDRTDVQAVLNQTPGGQEILSKIANKETVTKEALLAAFPLDQQRQIWESDIKKIIEQAEQNLSGTPLLERVGQIFFGGKAIPINAQISNVQGTTVQEYGRQIAEQYLKINLTGG
;
A
#
# COMPACT_ATOMS: atom_id res chain seq x y z
N PRO A 1 -5.25 6.79 0.26
CA PRO A 1 -3.85 6.69 0.73
C PRO A 1 -3.14 5.40 0.29
N PHE A 2 -3.71 4.20 0.47
CA PHE A 2 -3.08 2.96 -0.03
C PHE A 2 -3.17 2.79 -1.55
N SER A 3 -4.16 3.42 -2.19
CA SER A 3 -4.29 3.57 -3.65
C SER A 3 -3.15 4.37 -4.30
N GLU A 4 -2.42 5.16 -3.50
CA GLU A 4 -1.25 5.93 -3.95
C GLU A 4 0.03 5.08 -3.94
N PHE A 5 -0.04 3.83 -3.47
CA PHE A 5 1.13 2.96 -3.39
C PHE A 5 1.39 2.25 -4.73
N PRO A 6 2.66 2.17 -5.16
CA PRO A 6 3.12 1.40 -6.32
C PRO A 6 2.53 -0.02 -6.42
N ASN A 7 2.44 -0.67 -5.27
CA ASN A 7 1.84 -1.96 -5.02
C ASN A 7 1.05 -1.82 -3.73
N ALA A 8 -0.18 -2.34 -3.70
CA ALA A 8 -0.97 -2.34 -2.48
C ALA A 8 -0.16 -3.00 -1.34
N PRO A 9 -0.01 -2.35 -0.17
CA PRO A 9 0.75 -2.92 0.92
C PRO A 9 0.15 -4.26 1.35
N ALA A 10 0.97 -5.31 1.34
CA ALA A 10 0.53 -6.63 1.75
C ALA A 10 0.41 -6.67 3.28
N PRO A 11 -0.78 -6.91 3.85
CA PRO A 11 -0.92 -7.01 5.29
C PRO A 11 -0.17 -8.25 5.82
N VAL A 12 0.41 -8.09 7.00
CA VAL A 12 1.09 -9.14 7.75
C VAL A 12 0.28 -9.37 9.01
N GLY A 13 -0.41 -10.50 9.06
CA GLY A 13 -1.36 -10.84 10.12
C GLY A 13 -2.79 -10.43 9.81
N ASN A 14 -3.69 -10.72 10.75
CA ASN A 14 -5.13 -10.53 10.60
C ASN A 14 -5.77 -9.79 11.79
N MET A 15 -4.97 -9.27 12.72
CA MET A 15 -5.51 -8.66 13.93
C MET A 15 -5.97 -7.23 13.67
N VAL A 16 -7.22 -6.98 14.04
CA VAL A 16 -7.85 -5.67 14.11
C VAL A 16 -8.24 -5.44 15.56
N ALA A 17 -7.88 -4.27 16.08
CA ALA A 17 -8.32 -3.81 17.40
C ALA A 17 -9.20 -2.56 17.24
N LEU A 18 -9.91 -2.17 18.28
CA LEU A 18 -10.51 -0.84 18.35
C LEU A 18 -9.54 0.11 19.04
N MET A 19 -9.48 1.36 18.58
CA MET A 19 -8.87 2.42 19.36
C MET A 19 -9.74 2.67 20.59
N ASP A 20 -9.21 2.49 21.80
CA ASP A 20 -9.96 2.76 23.03
C ASP A 20 -9.84 4.24 23.40
N VAL A 21 -8.66 4.65 23.88
CA VAL A 21 -8.36 6.02 24.26
C VAL A 21 -6.99 6.47 23.72
N PRO A 22 -6.85 7.69 23.20
CA PRO A 22 -5.56 8.26 22.85
C PRO A 22 -5.02 9.11 24.02
N LEU A 23 -3.75 8.94 24.39
CA LEU A 23 -3.14 9.61 25.55
C LEU A 23 -1.73 10.15 25.22
N GLN A 24 -1.40 11.33 25.74
CA GLN A 24 -0.10 11.99 25.60
C GLN A 24 0.95 11.39 26.54
N GLN A 25 0.52 10.87 27.69
CA GLN A 25 1.40 10.32 28.73
C GLN A 25 0.98 8.91 29.11
N ILE A 26 1.97 8.07 29.44
CA ILE A 26 1.75 6.70 29.87
C ILE A 26 1.30 6.67 31.34
N GLU A 27 0.25 5.89 31.63
CA GLU A 27 -0.16 5.58 33.00
C GLU A 27 0.83 4.55 33.58
N GLN A 28 1.37 4.81 34.79
CA GLN A 28 2.53 4.09 35.33
C GLN A 28 2.34 2.56 35.46
N ASP A 29 1.11 2.08 35.61
CA ASP A 29 0.81 0.64 35.78
C ASP A 29 0.67 -0.14 34.46
N ARG A 30 0.71 0.52 33.29
CA ARG A 30 0.42 -0.11 31.99
C ARG A 30 1.64 -0.42 31.11
N GLN A 31 2.85 -0.17 31.62
CA GLN A 31 4.12 -0.31 30.88
C GLN A 31 4.39 -1.74 30.35
N LYS A 32 3.63 -2.75 30.79
CA LYS A 32 3.83 -4.18 30.45
C LYS A 32 2.99 -4.69 29.29
N ARG A 33 2.10 -3.87 28.71
CA ARG A 33 1.20 -4.29 27.61
C ARG A 33 1.48 -3.57 26.29
N VAL A 34 2.75 -3.29 26.00
CA VAL A 34 3.15 -2.54 24.80
C VAL A 34 3.17 -3.46 23.58
N ILE A 35 2.68 -2.97 22.45
CA ILE A 35 2.69 -3.65 21.15
C ILE A 35 3.46 -2.84 20.09
N SER A 36 4.39 -1.97 20.47
CA SER A 36 5.18 -1.18 19.54
C SER A 36 6.67 -1.34 19.81
N GLY A 37 7.47 -1.08 18.79
CA GLY A 37 8.92 -1.14 18.86
C GLY A 37 9.54 -1.14 17.48
N SER A 38 10.51 -2.03 17.26
CA SER A 38 11.22 -2.20 15.98
C SER A 38 11.49 -3.67 15.67
N GLN A 39 11.93 -3.95 14.45
CA GLN A 39 12.43 -5.29 14.12
C GLN A 39 13.68 -5.67 14.92
N GLN A 40 14.48 -4.68 15.35
CA GLN A 40 15.75 -4.93 16.03
C GLN A 40 15.57 -5.18 17.53
N GLU A 41 14.63 -4.51 18.17
CA GLU A 41 14.36 -4.63 19.62
C GLU A 41 13.10 -5.46 19.93
N GLY A 42 12.34 -5.85 18.92
CA GLY A 42 11.02 -6.46 19.06
C GLY A 42 9.90 -5.43 19.10
N PHE A 43 8.65 -5.89 19.04
CA PHE A 43 7.46 -5.03 19.00
C PHE A 43 6.74 -4.94 20.35
N ASN A 44 7.47 -5.06 21.46
CA ASN A 44 6.93 -4.97 22.82
C ASN A 44 7.87 -4.14 23.71
N VAL A 45 8.44 -3.06 23.18
CA VAL A 45 9.47 -2.26 23.88
C VAL A 45 8.80 -1.35 24.90
N PRO A 46 9.01 -1.56 26.22
CA PRO A 46 8.36 -0.76 27.25
C PRO A 46 8.83 0.70 27.21
N CYS A 47 7.99 1.59 27.72
CA CYS A 47 8.36 2.99 27.92
C CYS A 47 8.13 3.44 29.35
N ASP A 48 9.09 4.19 29.89
CA ASP A 48 9.10 4.56 31.30
C ASP A 48 8.32 5.85 31.59
N LYS A 49 8.34 6.84 30.68
CA LYS A 49 7.69 8.16 30.85
C LYS A 49 7.45 8.87 29.52
N ASP A 50 6.52 9.83 29.52
CA ASP A 50 6.26 10.77 28.42
C ASP A 50 5.97 10.11 27.06
N CYS A 51 5.36 8.92 27.10
CA CYS A 51 5.04 8.14 25.92
C CYS A 51 3.59 8.33 25.48
N MET A 52 3.43 9.18 24.49
CA MET A 52 2.25 9.26 23.66
C MET A 52 1.90 7.91 23.02
N HIS A 53 0.65 7.49 23.17
CA HIS A 53 0.17 6.19 22.69
C HIS A 53 -1.33 6.20 22.43
N VAL A 54 -1.81 5.14 21.78
CA VAL A 54 -3.22 4.75 21.84
C VAL A 54 -3.36 3.47 22.64
N GLU A 55 -4.38 3.41 23.48
CA GLU A 55 -4.86 2.19 24.09
C GLU A 55 -5.75 1.44 23.09
N LEU A 56 -5.68 0.11 23.12
CA LEU A 56 -6.45 -0.76 22.25
C LEU A 56 -7.49 -1.55 23.04
N ALA A 57 -8.62 -1.82 22.38
CA ALA A 57 -9.68 -2.68 22.87
C ALA A 57 -9.95 -3.81 21.87
N GLN A 58 -10.50 -4.92 22.37
CA GLN A 58 -10.87 -6.11 21.61
C GLN A 58 -9.68 -6.80 20.91
N GLY A 59 -9.95 -7.87 20.15
CA GLY A 59 -8.93 -8.61 19.41
C GLY A 59 -7.86 -9.30 20.28
N GLY A 60 -8.12 -9.49 21.58
CA GLY A 60 -7.13 -9.97 22.56
C GLY A 60 -6.14 -8.89 23.05
N LEU A 61 -6.30 -7.64 22.62
CA LEU A 61 -5.42 -6.51 22.93
C LEU A 61 -6.04 -5.52 23.92
N GLN A 62 -7.01 -5.93 24.73
CA GLN A 62 -7.63 -5.03 25.71
C GLN A 62 -6.57 -4.41 26.63
N GLY A 63 -6.53 -3.08 26.70
CA GLY A 63 -5.54 -2.34 27.47
C GLY A 63 -4.11 -2.43 26.95
N ALA A 64 -3.92 -2.88 25.71
CA ALA A 64 -2.60 -2.86 25.06
C ALA A 64 -2.26 -1.46 24.57
N LEU A 65 -0.99 -1.10 24.64
CA LEU A 65 -0.49 0.23 24.27
C LEU A 65 0.24 0.16 22.94
N TRP A 66 -0.20 0.94 21.95
CA TRP A 66 0.60 1.22 20.77
C TRP A 66 1.28 2.58 20.95
N ILE A 67 2.53 2.54 21.41
CA ILE A 67 3.36 3.73 21.64
C ILE A 67 3.85 4.28 20.31
N GLY A 68 3.77 5.61 20.20
CA GLY A 68 4.05 6.36 18.99
C GLY A 68 5.43 7.00 18.92
N LYS A 69 5.49 8.11 18.18
CA LYS A 69 6.75 8.79 17.81
C LYS A 69 7.62 9.29 18.97
N THR A 70 7.04 9.47 20.15
CA THR A 70 7.73 9.99 21.35
C THR A 70 8.76 8.99 21.88
N GLN A 71 8.61 7.71 21.57
CA GLN A 71 9.58 6.67 21.91
C GLN A 71 10.49 6.38 20.71
N LEU A 72 11.80 6.54 20.90
CA LEU A 72 12.80 6.15 19.91
C LEU A 72 13.46 4.82 20.31
N VAL A 73 13.37 3.84 19.42
CA VAL A 73 13.93 2.49 19.57
C VAL A 73 15.10 2.28 18.62
N ARG A 74 16.02 1.34 18.91
CA ARG A 74 17.05 0.98 17.92
C ARG A 74 16.40 0.38 16.68
N GLY A 75 16.88 0.78 15.52
CA GLY A 75 16.40 0.29 14.24
C GLY A 75 17.53 0.19 13.22
N GLY A 76 17.21 -0.37 12.06
CA GLY A 76 18.19 -0.61 11.01
C GLY A 76 19.18 -1.74 11.33
N PHE A 77 19.96 -2.10 10.33
CA PHE A 77 20.91 -3.21 10.34
C PHE A 77 22.08 -2.87 9.40
N GLY A 78 23.26 -3.44 9.65
CA GLY A 78 24.44 -3.19 8.81
C GLY A 78 24.98 -1.75 8.92
N LEU A 79 25.77 -1.33 7.95
CA LEU A 79 26.40 -0.01 7.93
C LEU A 79 25.36 1.12 7.86
N LEU A 80 24.29 0.94 7.08
CA LEU A 80 23.18 1.90 7.01
C LEU A 80 22.39 1.99 8.32
N GLY A 81 22.47 0.97 9.17
CA GLY A 81 21.82 0.94 10.48
C GLY A 81 22.30 2.02 11.44
N GLN A 82 23.41 2.73 11.15
CA GLN A 82 23.88 3.85 11.97
C GLN A 82 23.27 5.21 11.58
N LEU A 83 22.56 5.27 10.44
CA LEU A 83 21.88 6.49 10.03
C LEU A 83 20.84 6.91 11.08
N ASN A 84 20.68 8.22 11.26
CA ASN A 84 19.82 8.78 12.30
C ASN A 84 20.17 8.28 13.72
N GLY A 85 21.46 8.04 13.99
CA GLY A 85 21.93 7.50 15.27
C GLY A 85 21.47 6.06 15.54
N GLY A 86 21.04 5.34 14.49
CA GLY A 86 20.46 4.00 14.60
C GLY A 86 19.13 3.96 15.34
N LYS A 87 18.38 5.06 15.30
CA LYS A 87 17.09 5.20 15.99
C LYS A 87 15.95 5.46 15.02
N GLU A 88 14.78 4.91 15.35
CA GLU A 88 13.50 5.11 14.67
C GLU A 88 12.38 5.26 15.69
N PRO A 89 11.27 5.93 15.35
CA PRO A 89 10.07 5.91 16.19
C PRO A 89 9.58 4.48 16.42
N ALA A 90 9.08 4.23 17.63
CA ALA A 90 8.35 3.01 17.94
C ALA A 90 7.08 2.93 17.07
N GLY A 91 6.76 1.72 16.63
CA GLY A 91 5.58 1.49 15.80
C GLY A 91 5.40 0.02 15.50
N ARG A 92 4.62 -0.30 14.46
CA ARG A 92 4.40 -1.67 13.98
C ARG A 92 4.56 -1.79 12.46
N HIS A 93 4.66 -3.02 11.98
CA HIS A 93 4.65 -3.38 10.56
C HIS A 93 3.38 -4.17 10.19
N PRO A 94 2.18 -3.56 10.29
CA PRO A 94 0.96 -4.24 9.90
C PRO A 94 0.93 -4.59 8.41
N PHE A 95 1.71 -3.90 7.58
CA PHE A 95 1.82 -4.13 6.14
C PHE A 95 3.21 -4.62 5.70
N GLY A 96 3.89 -5.32 6.60
CA GLY A 96 5.23 -5.82 6.38
C GLY A 96 6.29 -4.72 6.36
N ASP A 97 7.42 -5.07 5.76
CA ASP A 97 8.68 -4.35 5.91
C ASP A 97 8.83 -3.11 5.03
N GLY A 98 7.84 -2.80 4.18
CA GLY A 98 7.90 -1.65 3.28
C GLY A 98 7.87 -0.31 4.02
N PHE A 99 7.10 -0.22 5.11
CA PHE A 99 7.02 0.96 5.97
C PHE A 99 6.54 0.58 7.37
N LYS A 100 6.96 1.38 8.35
CA LYS A 100 6.48 1.36 9.71
C LYS A 100 5.26 2.25 9.87
N VAL A 101 4.22 1.73 10.51
CA VAL A 101 3.08 2.51 10.98
C VAL A 101 3.35 2.99 12.40
N VAL A 102 3.25 4.30 12.60
CA VAL A 102 3.57 4.99 13.84
C VAL A 102 2.37 5.84 14.26
N VAL A 103 2.05 5.83 15.56
CA VAL A 103 1.14 6.83 16.13
C VAL A 103 1.90 8.16 16.13
N GLU A 104 1.53 9.05 15.22
CA GLU A 104 2.22 10.30 14.94
C GLU A 104 1.76 11.42 15.87
N SER A 105 0.47 11.46 16.22
CA SER A 105 -0.07 12.43 17.16
C SER A 105 -1.33 11.90 17.82
N VAL A 106 -1.67 12.47 18.97
CA VAL A 106 -2.94 12.23 19.68
C VAL A 106 -3.61 13.56 20.02
N ASN A 107 -4.94 13.54 20.06
CA ASN A 107 -5.77 14.61 20.56
C ASN A 107 -6.78 14.03 21.54
N GLU A 108 -6.45 14.09 22.83
CA GLU A 108 -7.26 13.53 23.92
C GLU A 108 -8.66 14.16 23.96
N ALA A 109 -8.74 15.49 23.79
CA ALA A 109 -10.00 16.23 23.83
C ALA A 109 -10.97 15.82 22.71
N GLN A 110 -10.44 15.37 21.57
CA GLN A 110 -11.25 14.91 20.43
C GLN A 110 -11.38 13.38 20.37
N GLY A 111 -10.65 12.66 21.23
CA GLY A 111 -10.56 11.20 21.15
C GLY A 111 -10.01 10.74 19.80
N THR A 112 -8.99 11.40 19.26
CA THR A 112 -8.41 11.04 17.95
C THR A 112 -6.90 10.80 18.02
N ALA A 113 -6.40 9.97 17.10
CA ALA A 113 -4.98 9.80 16.85
C ALA A 113 -4.68 9.81 15.35
N THR A 114 -3.51 10.32 14.97
CA THR A 114 -3.02 10.28 13.60
C THR A 114 -2.03 9.14 13.46
N LEU A 115 -2.23 8.26 12.48
CA LEU A 115 -1.25 7.27 12.07
C LEU A 115 -0.45 7.82 10.89
N ALA A 116 0.86 7.60 10.91
CA ALA A 116 1.75 7.95 9.82
C ALA A 116 2.62 6.76 9.42
N MET A 117 3.13 6.84 8.19
CA MET A 117 4.07 5.89 7.63
C MET A 117 5.48 6.47 7.67
N TYR A 118 6.41 5.64 8.12
CA TYR A 118 7.84 5.88 8.11
C TYR A 118 8.50 4.83 7.24
N PHE A 119 9.39 5.24 6.35
CA PHE A 119 10.09 4.38 5.41
C PHE A 119 11.58 4.27 5.79
N ARG A 120 12.24 3.24 5.27
CA ARG A 120 13.68 3.01 5.43
C ARG A 120 14.36 2.86 4.08
N ILE A 121 15.66 3.04 4.07
CA ILE A 121 16.53 2.79 2.91
C ILE A 121 17.23 1.46 3.15
N CYS A 122 17.20 0.55 2.18
CA CYS A 122 17.95 -0.70 2.23
C CYS A 122 18.88 -0.81 1.02
N GLN A 123 20.11 -1.25 1.25
CA GLN A 123 21.02 -1.69 0.20
C GLN A 123 21.48 -3.10 0.52
N ARG A 124 20.81 -4.07 -0.12
CA ARG A 124 21.16 -5.50 -0.06
C ARG A 124 21.84 -5.90 -1.37
N GLY A 125 22.78 -6.83 -1.33
CA GLY A 125 23.52 -7.28 -2.52
C GLY A 125 25.03 -7.24 -2.32
N MET A 126 25.81 -6.99 -3.39
CA MET A 126 27.27 -6.86 -3.29
C MET A 126 27.69 -5.43 -3.70
N PRO A 127 27.99 -4.52 -2.75
CA PRO A 127 28.07 -4.73 -1.29
C PRO A 127 26.72 -4.62 -0.56
N ASP A 128 26.52 -5.43 0.48
CA ASP A 128 25.37 -5.36 1.40
C ASP A 128 25.70 -4.36 2.50
N LEU A 129 25.02 -3.21 2.49
CA LEU A 129 25.17 -2.18 3.51
C LEU A 129 24.06 -2.27 4.57
N GLY A 130 23.12 -3.22 4.45
CA GLY A 130 22.01 -3.42 5.34
C GLY A 130 20.85 -2.46 5.09
N CYS A 131 20.18 -2.03 6.15
CA CYS A 131 19.04 -1.13 6.09
C CYS A 131 19.16 -0.03 7.15
N SER A 132 18.73 1.18 6.82
CA SER A 132 18.57 2.24 7.80
C SER A 132 17.43 1.94 8.78
N PRO A 133 17.34 2.69 9.88
CA PRO A 133 16.09 2.80 10.61
C PRO A 133 14.96 3.36 9.72
N TYR A 134 13.70 3.19 10.13
CA TYR A 134 12.52 3.81 9.53
C TYR A 134 12.43 5.28 9.94
N PHE A 135 13.21 6.14 9.29
CA PHE A 135 13.30 7.57 9.62
C PHE A 135 12.72 8.49 8.53
N LEU A 136 12.37 7.96 7.35
CA LEU A 136 11.82 8.76 6.25
C LEU A 136 10.30 8.94 6.41
N GLY A 137 9.86 10.12 6.84
CA GLY A 137 8.46 10.42 7.15
C GLY A 137 8.36 11.69 8.00
N PRO A 138 7.19 11.98 8.60
CA PRO A 138 5.94 11.21 8.53
C PRO A 138 5.18 11.44 7.23
N LEU A 139 4.73 10.36 6.57
CA LEU A 139 3.70 10.45 5.52
C LEU A 139 2.34 10.12 6.14
N PRO A 140 1.37 11.06 6.16
CA PRO A 140 0.06 10.82 6.79
C PRO A 140 -0.63 9.59 6.19
N LEU A 141 -1.10 8.70 7.06
CA LEU A 141 -1.81 7.50 6.64
C LEU A 141 -3.32 7.64 6.83
N MET A 142 -3.73 7.87 8.08
CA MET A 142 -5.13 8.02 8.47
C MET A 142 -5.26 8.69 9.84
N VAL A 143 -6.44 9.21 10.12
CA VAL A 143 -6.85 9.64 11.47
C VAL A 143 -7.88 8.64 11.97
N VAL A 144 -7.70 8.18 13.19
CA VAL A 144 -8.53 7.18 13.87
C VAL A 144 -9.16 7.81 15.10
N LYS A 145 -10.45 7.54 15.32
CA LYS A 145 -11.22 8.02 16.47
C LYS A 145 -11.52 6.87 17.43
N GLU A 146 -11.82 7.18 18.68
CA GLU A 146 -12.27 6.20 19.67
C GLU A 146 -13.36 5.30 19.09
N LYS A 147 -13.26 4.00 19.43
CA LYS A 147 -14.11 2.90 18.97
C LYS A 147 -14.02 2.60 17.48
N GLN A 148 -13.16 3.27 16.71
CA GLN A 148 -12.89 2.90 15.33
C GLN A 148 -11.87 1.76 15.24
N PRO A 149 -12.02 0.87 14.25
CA PRO A 149 -11.08 -0.22 14.05
C PRO A 149 -9.74 0.29 13.51
N ILE A 150 -8.66 -0.28 14.04
CA ILE A 150 -7.29 -0.10 13.60
C ILE A 150 -6.70 -1.47 13.28
N PHE A 151 -6.13 -1.60 12.08
CA PHE A 151 -5.40 -2.79 11.71
C PHE A 151 -3.99 -2.77 12.32
N VAL A 152 -3.69 -3.74 13.17
CA VAL A 152 -2.42 -3.82 13.95
C VAL A 152 -1.48 -4.92 13.43
N GLY A 153 -1.94 -5.73 12.47
CA GLY A 153 -1.16 -6.82 11.86
C GLY A 153 -1.01 -8.03 12.76
N ASN A 154 0.18 -8.62 12.81
CA ASN A 154 0.53 -9.62 13.81
C ASN A 154 0.92 -8.90 15.10
N ALA A 155 0.03 -8.81 16.08
CA ALA A 155 0.32 -8.25 17.39
C ALA A 155 0.10 -9.30 18.49
N ALA A 156 1.02 -9.35 19.44
CA ALA A 156 0.93 -10.17 20.64
C ALA A 156 1.44 -9.32 21.81
N ILE A 157 0.89 -9.57 22.99
CA ILE A 157 1.40 -8.99 24.23
C ILE A 157 2.34 -10.04 24.81
N GLU A 158 3.64 -9.86 24.61
CA GLU A 158 4.63 -10.76 25.17
C GLU A 158 4.92 -10.39 26.62
N SER A 159 4.89 -11.37 27.52
CA SER A 159 5.15 -11.18 28.95
C SER A 159 6.65 -11.11 29.32
N THR A 160 7.57 -11.15 28.35
CA THR A 160 9.03 -11.12 28.62
C THR A 160 9.84 -10.65 27.39
N PRO A 161 10.95 -9.90 27.54
CA PRO A 161 11.78 -9.47 26.41
C PRO A 161 12.52 -10.66 25.77
N GLN A 162 12.30 -10.92 24.48
CA GLN A 162 13.02 -11.93 23.70
C GLN A 162 14.36 -11.36 23.17
N VAL A 163 15.47 -12.01 23.52
CA VAL A 163 16.77 -11.86 22.86
C VAL A 163 16.74 -12.69 21.57
N ILE A 164 16.72 -12.05 20.40
CA ILE A 164 16.72 -12.77 19.12
C ILE A 164 18.14 -13.23 18.77
N LYS A 165 18.28 -14.53 18.51
CA LYS A 165 19.45 -15.20 17.91
C LYS A 165 19.21 -15.39 16.40
N PRO A 166 20.18 -15.16 15.51
CA PRO A 166 19.96 -15.20 14.06
C PRO A 166 20.05 -16.63 13.49
N SER A 167 19.09 -17.00 12.62
CA SER A 167 19.16 -18.15 11.69
C SER A 167 18.54 -17.72 10.37
N GLN A 168 19.25 -17.67 9.24
CA GLN A 168 19.86 -18.71 8.39
C GLN A 168 19.06 -18.81 7.06
N ILE A 169 19.63 -18.15 6.06
CA ILE A 169 19.73 -18.46 4.61
C ILE A 169 18.88 -19.64 4.11
N GLU A 170 18.00 -19.38 3.14
CA GLU A 170 17.60 -20.38 2.15
C GLU A 170 17.55 -19.76 0.74
N GLN A 171 18.02 -20.55 -0.23
CA GLN A 171 18.47 -20.20 -1.58
C GLN A 171 17.34 -20.18 -2.65
N PRO A 172 17.57 -19.60 -3.85
CA PRO A 172 16.55 -19.32 -4.86
C PRO A 172 16.33 -20.47 -5.87
N PRO A 173 15.19 -20.54 -6.56
CA PRO A 173 15.04 -21.38 -7.75
C PRO A 173 15.42 -20.66 -9.05
N THR A 174 15.89 -21.51 -9.96
CA THR A 174 16.64 -21.33 -11.19
C THR A 174 15.86 -20.81 -12.40
N ALA A 175 16.63 -20.28 -13.36
CA ALA A 175 16.24 -19.74 -14.65
C ALA A 175 15.68 -20.75 -15.66
N ILE A 176 14.86 -20.26 -16.60
CA ILE A 176 14.65 -20.84 -17.94
C ILE A 176 14.60 -19.68 -18.94
N ASN A 177 15.30 -19.82 -20.06
CA ASN A 177 15.44 -18.86 -21.16
C ASN A 177 15.55 -19.71 -22.48
N PRO A 178 15.53 -19.13 -23.69
CA PRO A 178 14.43 -18.53 -24.44
C PRO A 178 14.25 -19.18 -25.86
N THR A 179 13.16 -18.91 -26.59
CA THR A 179 13.19 -18.97 -28.08
C THR A 179 12.14 -18.07 -28.76
N THR A 180 12.68 -17.16 -29.58
CA THR A 180 12.25 -16.37 -30.78
C THR A 180 11.19 -17.00 -31.72
N GLN A 181 10.37 -16.35 -32.58
CA GLN A 181 10.14 -14.97 -33.10
C GLN A 181 8.92 -15.04 -34.11
N PRO A 182 8.70 -14.11 -35.06
CA PRO A 182 7.67 -13.06 -35.14
C PRO A 182 6.47 -13.32 -36.10
N THR A 183 5.35 -12.56 -35.99
CA THR A 183 4.67 -11.96 -37.18
C THR A 183 3.53 -10.97 -36.84
N ASP A 184 3.63 -9.82 -37.48
CA ASP A 184 2.63 -8.90 -38.07
C ASP A 184 1.32 -8.43 -37.40
N SER A 185 1.30 -7.11 -37.20
CA SER A 185 0.26 -6.12 -37.56
C SER A 185 -1.10 -6.63 -38.05
N ARG A 186 -2.15 -6.50 -37.22
CA ARG A 186 -3.51 -6.17 -37.66
C ARG A 186 -4.36 -5.59 -36.53
N LEU A 187 -4.91 -4.42 -36.81
CA LEU A 187 -5.98 -3.75 -36.08
C LEU A 187 -7.22 -4.65 -36.03
N SER A 188 -7.67 -5.13 -34.86
CA SER A 188 -9.10 -5.48 -34.60
C SER A 188 -9.39 -6.04 -33.21
N GLN A 189 -10.40 -5.43 -32.58
CA GLN A 189 -11.43 -6.03 -31.73
C GLN A 189 -11.06 -6.46 -30.30
N SER A 190 -11.48 -5.61 -29.36
CA SER A 190 -11.72 -5.94 -27.95
C SER A 190 -12.59 -7.20 -27.88
N THR A 191 -11.96 -8.34 -27.57
CA THR A 191 -12.68 -9.50 -27.09
C THR A 191 -13.03 -9.20 -25.63
N THR A 192 -14.32 -9.23 -25.32
CA THR A 192 -14.85 -9.03 -23.97
C THR A 192 -14.41 -10.19 -23.09
N GLU A 193 -13.18 -10.10 -22.58
CA GLU A 193 -12.65 -11.05 -21.64
C GLU A 193 -13.51 -10.99 -20.37
N ALA A 194 -14.13 -12.12 -20.03
CA ALA A 194 -14.89 -12.29 -18.81
C ALA A 194 -14.16 -13.29 -17.92
N VAL A 195 -13.83 -12.86 -16.70
CA VAL A 195 -13.20 -13.73 -15.69
C VAL A 195 -14.17 -13.92 -14.55
N ARG A 196 -14.49 -15.18 -14.25
CA ARG A 196 -15.48 -15.55 -13.20
C ARG A 196 -16.84 -14.85 -13.37
N GLY A 197 -17.26 -14.61 -14.62
CA GLY A 197 -18.52 -13.94 -14.94
C GLY A 197 -18.49 -12.41 -14.86
N ILE A 198 -17.31 -11.81 -14.62
CA ILE A 198 -17.11 -10.36 -14.63
C ILE A 198 -16.44 -9.97 -15.95
N ASN A 199 -17.10 -9.11 -16.73
CA ASN A 199 -16.52 -8.49 -17.91
C ASN A 199 -15.49 -7.44 -17.48
N ILE A 200 -14.21 -7.66 -17.82
CA ILE A 200 -13.11 -6.81 -17.33
C ILE A 200 -13.28 -5.37 -17.78
N ASN A 201 -13.69 -5.13 -19.03
CA ASN A 201 -13.83 -3.79 -19.57
C ASN A 201 -14.98 -3.03 -18.90
N GLN A 202 -16.14 -3.67 -18.68
CA GLN A 202 -17.26 -3.06 -17.95
C GLN A 202 -16.89 -2.79 -16.49
N PHE A 203 -16.10 -3.66 -15.86
CA PHE A 203 -15.64 -3.46 -14.48
C PHE A 203 -14.63 -2.31 -14.38
N ALA A 204 -13.70 -2.19 -15.33
CA ALA A 204 -12.81 -1.05 -15.45
C ALA A 204 -13.60 0.27 -15.63
N GLN A 205 -14.62 0.28 -16.48
CA GLN A 205 -15.52 1.44 -16.64
C GLN A 205 -16.26 1.80 -15.36
N ALA A 206 -16.72 0.80 -14.59
CA ALA A 206 -17.36 1.02 -13.30
C ALA A 206 -16.42 1.70 -12.30
N ILE A 207 -15.17 1.25 -12.21
CA ILE A 207 -14.12 1.89 -11.41
C ILE A 207 -13.88 3.32 -11.88
N GLU A 208 -13.75 3.54 -13.19
CA GLU A 208 -13.55 4.89 -13.71
C GLU A 208 -14.71 5.83 -13.39
N ALA A 209 -15.95 5.36 -13.45
CA ALA A 209 -17.12 6.16 -13.12
C ALA A 209 -17.11 6.58 -11.65
N VAL A 210 -16.77 5.67 -10.73
CA VAL A 210 -16.67 5.96 -9.29
C VAL A 210 -15.52 6.93 -9.02
N GLU A 211 -14.33 6.67 -9.56
CA GLU A 211 -13.14 7.47 -9.30
C GLU A 211 -13.19 8.86 -9.98
N SER A 212 -13.80 8.96 -11.16
CA SER A 212 -14.03 10.25 -11.82
C SER A 212 -15.03 11.10 -11.03
N THR A 213 -16.11 10.49 -10.52
CA THR A 213 -17.08 11.19 -9.64
C THR A 213 -16.41 11.71 -8.37
N ALA A 214 -15.47 10.95 -7.83
CA ALA A 214 -14.71 11.34 -6.65
C ALA A 214 -13.53 12.29 -6.93
N GLY A 215 -13.29 12.65 -8.20
CA GLY A 215 -12.20 13.53 -8.63
C GLY A 215 -10.80 12.95 -8.46
N ARG A 216 -10.65 11.62 -8.45
CA ARG A 216 -9.38 10.93 -8.15
C ARG A 216 -8.62 10.44 -9.38
N LEU A 217 -9.23 10.43 -10.56
CA LEU A 217 -8.54 10.07 -11.81
C LEU A 217 -7.96 11.31 -12.49
N PRO A 218 -6.63 11.38 -12.69
CA PRO A 218 -6.01 12.45 -13.45
C PRO A 218 -6.33 12.35 -14.95
N GLY A 219 -7.27 13.17 -15.40
CA GLY A 219 -7.39 13.66 -16.79
C GLY A 219 -7.24 12.64 -17.93
N ASP A 220 -6.73 13.12 -19.05
CA ASP A 220 -6.76 12.51 -20.39
C ASP A 220 -5.62 11.52 -20.69
N GLY A 221 -4.91 11.05 -19.65
CA GLY A 221 -3.83 10.07 -19.81
C GLY A 221 -2.44 10.66 -20.01
N GLY A 222 -2.27 11.98 -20.10
CA GLY A 222 -0.96 12.62 -20.23
C GLY A 222 -0.35 13.13 -18.92
N ALA A 223 -0.92 12.77 -17.77
CA ALA A 223 -0.44 13.23 -16.46
C ALA A 223 0.89 12.57 -16.08
N VAL A 224 1.80 13.34 -15.48
CA VAL A 224 3.04 12.83 -14.86
C VAL A 224 3.01 13.26 -13.41
N GLY A 225 2.91 12.29 -12.50
CA GLY A 225 2.96 12.53 -11.06
C GLY A 225 4.36 12.93 -10.60
N PRO A 226 4.52 13.32 -9.32
CA PRO A 226 5.82 13.71 -8.77
C PRO A 226 6.89 12.63 -8.98
N ILE A 227 8.06 13.04 -9.48
CA ILE A 227 9.22 12.15 -9.61
C ILE A 227 9.79 11.88 -8.22
N GLN A 228 9.80 10.60 -7.83
CA GLN A 228 10.33 10.12 -6.56
C GLN A 228 11.59 9.30 -6.85
N CYS A 229 12.71 9.66 -6.22
CA CYS A 229 13.98 8.97 -6.41
C CYS A 229 14.41 8.27 -5.13
N GLN A 230 14.57 6.96 -5.21
CA GLN A 230 15.22 6.14 -4.19
C GLN A 230 16.61 5.73 -4.71
N SER A 231 16.77 4.50 -5.21
CA SER A 231 17.96 4.05 -5.97
C SER A 231 17.88 4.37 -7.47
N SER A 232 16.66 4.48 -7.98
CA SER A 232 16.30 4.98 -9.31
C SER A 232 15.12 5.94 -9.16
N CYS A 233 14.96 6.85 -10.12
CA CYS A 233 13.80 7.74 -10.14
C CYS A 233 12.62 7.07 -10.85
N ALA A 234 11.43 7.30 -10.32
CA ALA A 234 10.19 6.84 -10.92
C ALA A 234 9.08 7.87 -10.69
N ALA A 235 8.10 7.88 -11.60
CA ALA A 235 6.90 8.71 -11.48
C ALA A 235 5.64 7.88 -11.79
N PRO A 236 4.50 8.16 -11.15
CA PRO A 236 3.20 7.72 -11.63
C PRO A 236 2.90 8.34 -13.00
N LEU A 237 2.51 7.53 -13.98
CA LEU A 237 2.25 7.96 -15.35
C LEU A 237 0.78 7.76 -15.72
N GLY A 238 0.27 8.75 -16.43
CA GLY A 238 -1.01 8.72 -17.12
C GLY A 238 -2.23 8.67 -16.21
N ARG A 239 -3.35 8.22 -16.79
CA ARG A 239 -4.68 8.30 -16.18
C ARG A 239 -4.82 7.41 -14.94
N PHE A 240 -4.11 6.28 -14.93
CA PHE A 240 -4.20 5.27 -13.88
C PHE A 240 -3.01 5.30 -12.92
N GLY A 241 -2.13 6.32 -13.00
CA GLY A 241 -0.98 6.45 -12.11
C GLY A 241 0.02 5.29 -12.19
N LEU A 242 0.13 4.64 -13.36
CA LEU A 242 1.00 3.48 -13.57
C LEU A 242 2.46 3.91 -13.44
N ARG A 243 3.21 3.34 -12.50
CA ARG A 243 4.58 3.80 -12.27
C ARG A 243 5.54 3.41 -13.38
N SER A 244 6.42 4.35 -13.72
CA SER A 244 7.47 4.19 -14.72
C SER A 244 8.51 3.10 -14.40
N ASP A 245 8.59 2.64 -13.15
CA ASP A 245 9.50 1.55 -12.73
C ASP A 245 8.86 0.16 -12.78
N ARG A 246 7.57 0.05 -13.12
CA ARG A 246 6.95 -1.26 -13.35
C ARG A 246 7.47 -1.89 -14.64
N THR A 247 7.72 -3.19 -14.60
CA THR A 247 8.27 -3.93 -15.75
C THR A 247 7.36 -3.93 -16.98
N ASP A 248 6.04 -3.97 -16.78
CA ASP A 248 5.06 -3.91 -17.86
C ASP A 248 4.98 -2.50 -18.51
N VAL A 249 5.05 -1.45 -17.70
CA VAL A 249 5.14 -0.06 -18.18
C VAL A 249 6.46 0.18 -18.93
N GLN A 250 7.58 -0.31 -18.39
CA GLN A 250 8.88 -0.22 -19.06
C GLN A 250 8.92 -1.00 -20.37
N ALA A 251 8.23 -2.16 -20.46
CA ALA A 251 8.16 -2.92 -21.70
C ALA A 251 7.50 -2.10 -22.82
N VAL A 252 6.40 -1.41 -22.52
CA VAL A 252 5.72 -0.53 -23.49
C VAL A 252 6.61 0.67 -23.86
N LEU A 253 7.16 1.38 -22.88
CA LEU A 253 8.00 2.56 -23.11
C LEU A 253 9.30 2.24 -23.86
N ASN A 254 9.91 1.08 -23.64
CA ASN A 254 11.12 0.69 -24.36
C ASN A 254 10.85 0.33 -25.83
N GLN A 255 9.61 -0.02 -26.18
CA GLN A 255 9.22 -0.42 -27.54
C GLN A 255 8.58 0.73 -28.34
N THR A 256 8.22 1.83 -27.68
CA THR A 256 7.53 2.95 -28.32
C THR A 256 8.49 4.11 -28.59
N PRO A 257 8.46 4.74 -29.80
CA PRO A 257 9.25 5.92 -30.08
C PRO A 257 9.09 7.01 -29.01
N GLY A 258 10.21 7.56 -28.54
CA GLY A 258 10.24 8.56 -27.47
C GLY A 258 10.15 7.99 -26.04
N GLY A 259 9.77 6.72 -25.84
CA GLY A 259 9.59 6.18 -24.49
C GLY A 259 10.89 6.04 -23.68
N GLN A 260 12.03 5.76 -24.32
CA GLN A 260 13.33 5.82 -23.64
C GLN A 260 13.72 7.24 -23.22
N GLU A 261 13.33 8.26 -23.99
CA GLU A 261 13.55 9.66 -23.61
C GLU A 261 12.70 10.02 -22.37
N ILE A 262 11.45 9.54 -22.31
CA ILE A 262 10.59 9.67 -21.11
C ILE A 262 11.28 9.06 -19.89
N LEU A 263 11.77 7.82 -20.00
CA LEU A 263 12.46 7.14 -18.90
C LEU A 263 13.73 7.87 -18.48
N SER A 264 14.51 8.38 -19.43
CA SER A 264 15.72 9.17 -19.18
C SER A 264 15.40 10.48 -18.45
N LYS A 265 14.37 11.21 -18.91
CA LYS A 265 13.91 12.45 -18.24
C LYS A 265 13.50 12.17 -16.80
N ILE A 266 12.72 11.11 -16.57
CA ILE A 266 12.34 10.70 -15.21
C ILE A 266 13.60 10.36 -14.37
N ALA A 267 14.55 9.60 -14.93
CA ALA A 267 15.81 9.26 -14.27
C ALA A 267 16.62 10.52 -13.85
N ASN A 268 16.57 11.57 -14.67
CA ASN A 268 17.29 12.83 -14.46
C ASN A 268 16.46 13.90 -13.72
N LYS A 269 15.25 13.57 -13.25
CA LYS A 269 14.30 14.51 -12.62
C LYS A 269 13.89 15.67 -13.53
N GLU A 270 13.92 15.46 -14.83
CA GLU A 270 13.50 16.43 -15.83
C GLU A 270 11.99 16.34 -16.06
N THR A 271 11.41 17.46 -16.48
CA THR A 271 9.98 17.54 -16.80
C THR A 271 9.67 16.74 -18.06
N VAL A 272 8.68 15.87 -17.95
CA VAL A 272 8.06 15.16 -19.08
C VAL A 272 6.78 15.92 -19.47
N THR A 273 6.65 16.28 -20.75
CA THR A 273 5.43 16.94 -21.24
C THR A 273 4.32 15.93 -21.46
N LYS A 274 3.08 16.42 -21.36
CA LYS A 274 1.87 15.65 -21.60
C LYS A 274 1.86 15.02 -23.00
N GLU A 275 2.23 15.79 -24.02
CA GLU A 275 2.24 15.36 -25.42
C GLU A 275 3.27 14.27 -25.66
N ALA A 276 4.46 14.41 -25.05
CA ALA A 276 5.51 13.40 -25.14
C ALA A 276 5.09 12.10 -24.45
N LEU A 277 4.44 12.19 -23.28
CA LEU A 277 3.91 11.01 -22.60
C LEU A 277 2.81 10.32 -23.42
N LEU A 278 1.84 11.07 -23.96
CA LEU A 278 0.75 10.48 -24.75
C LEU A 278 1.24 9.85 -26.05
N ALA A 279 2.30 10.40 -26.66
CA ALA A 279 2.93 9.81 -27.85
C ALA A 279 3.66 8.49 -27.52
N ALA A 280 4.36 8.43 -26.38
CA ALA A 280 5.17 7.28 -25.99
C ALA A 280 4.41 6.22 -25.16
N PHE A 281 3.32 6.60 -24.50
CA PHE A 281 2.49 5.73 -23.68
C PHE A 281 1.00 6.09 -23.85
N PRO A 282 0.39 5.77 -25.00
CA PRO A 282 -0.99 6.14 -25.31
C PRO A 282 -2.00 5.57 -24.31
N LEU A 283 -3.16 6.23 -24.21
CA LEU A 283 -4.21 5.86 -23.25
C LEU A 283 -4.67 4.40 -23.37
N ASP A 284 -4.75 3.85 -24.58
CA ASP A 284 -5.16 2.45 -24.78
C ASP A 284 -4.15 1.46 -24.19
N GLN A 285 -2.85 1.76 -24.25
CA GLN A 285 -1.80 0.95 -23.63
C GLN A 285 -1.85 1.04 -22.11
N GLN A 286 -2.10 2.25 -21.57
CA GLN A 286 -2.33 2.43 -20.12
C GLN A 286 -3.52 1.59 -19.65
N ARG A 287 -4.61 1.63 -20.41
CA ARG A 287 -5.83 0.86 -20.13
C ARG A 287 -5.57 -0.64 -20.12
N GLN A 288 -4.84 -1.16 -21.11
CA GLN A 288 -4.53 -2.60 -21.18
C GLN A 288 -3.78 -3.10 -19.94
N ILE A 289 -2.76 -2.35 -19.48
CA ILE A 289 -2.03 -2.70 -18.26
C ILE A 289 -2.96 -2.66 -17.04
N TRP A 290 -3.80 -1.64 -16.94
CA TRP A 290 -4.72 -1.49 -15.81
C TRP A 290 -5.82 -2.57 -15.78
N GLU A 291 -6.39 -2.92 -16.93
CA GLU A 291 -7.35 -4.03 -17.07
C GLU A 291 -6.71 -5.38 -16.72
N SER A 292 -5.44 -5.58 -17.04
CA SER A 292 -4.67 -6.75 -16.60
C SER A 292 -4.53 -6.82 -15.07
N ASP A 293 -4.35 -5.68 -14.39
CA ASP A 293 -4.32 -5.65 -12.92
C ASP A 293 -5.70 -5.95 -12.31
N ILE A 294 -6.78 -5.43 -12.90
CA ILE A 294 -8.16 -5.76 -12.51
C ILE A 294 -8.42 -7.27 -12.65
N LYS A 295 -7.97 -7.87 -13.76
CA LYS A 295 -8.08 -9.31 -13.98
C LYS A 295 -7.41 -10.10 -12.86
N LYS A 296 -6.17 -9.76 -12.50
CA LYS A 296 -5.45 -10.40 -11.37
C LYS A 296 -6.22 -10.26 -10.06
N ILE A 297 -6.85 -9.12 -9.80
CA ILE A 297 -7.67 -8.88 -8.61
C ILE A 297 -8.89 -9.81 -8.58
N ILE A 298 -9.57 -9.98 -9.73
CA ILE A 298 -10.72 -10.90 -9.84
C ILE A 298 -10.31 -12.36 -9.58
N GLU A 299 -9.17 -12.77 -10.11
CA GLU A 299 -8.60 -14.10 -9.88
C GLU A 299 -8.22 -14.33 -8.41
N GLN A 300 -7.80 -13.27 -7.71
CA GLN A 300 -7.42 -13.31 -6.30
C GLN A 300 -8.59 -13.29 -5.31
N ALA A 301 -9.79 -12.88 -5.74
CA ALA A 301 -10.97 -12.84 -4.89
C ALA A 301 -11.40 -14.25 -4.43
N GLU A 302 -12.09 -14.34 -3.29
CA GLU A 302 -12.48 -15.61 -2.67
C GLU A 302 -13.30 -16.48 -3.63
N GLN A 303 -12.93 -17.75 -3.77
CA GLN A 303 -13.46 -18.66 -4.80
C GLN A 303 -14.95 -19.00 -4.60
N ASN A 304 -15.46 -18.89 -3.38
CA ASN A 304 -16.85 -19.16 -3.04
C ASN A 304 -17.81 -17.99 -3.34
N LEU A 305 -17.30 -16.85 -3.81
CA LEU A 305 -18.12 -15.69 -4.18
C LEU A 305 -18.48 -15.70 -5.66
N SER A 306 -19.70 -15.24 -5.98
CA SER A 306 -20.22 -15.06 -7.33
C SER A 306 -21.23 -13.90 -7.37
N GLY A 307 -21.52 -13.36 -8.56
CA GLY A 307 -22.52 -12.30 -8.71
C GLY A 307 -22.15 -11.01 -7.98
N THR A 308 -23.14 -10.29 -7.42
CA THR A 308 -22.92 -9.02 -6.72
C THR A 308 -21.91 -9.11 -5.57
N PRO A 309 -21.93 -10.13 -4.68
CA PRO A 309 -20.90 -10.28 -3.65
C PRO A 309 -19.47 -10.37 -4.20
N LEU A 310 -19.28 -10.99 -5.37
CA LEU A 310 -17.96 -11.03 -6.02
C LEU A 310 -17.57 -9.65 -6.54
N LEU A 311 -18.49 -8.91 -7.19
CA LEU A 311 -18.23 -7.55 -7.68
C LEU A 311 -17.83 -6.61 -6.54
N GLU A 312 -18.57 -6.64 -5.43
CA GLU A 312 -18.26 -5.85 -4.24
C GLU A 312 -16.88 -6.22 -3.71
N ARG A 313 -16.59 -7.51 -3.59
CA ARG A 313 -15.31 -7.98 -3.09
C ARG A 313 -14.13 -7.55 -3.96
N VAL A 314 -14.26 -7.63 -5.27
CA VAL A 314 -13.23 -7.18 -6.21
C VAL A 314 -12.99 -5.69 -6.05
N GLY A 315 -14.05 -4.87 -5.91
CA GLY A 315 -13.93 -3.44 -5.61
C GLY A 315 -13.25 -3.16 -4.26
N GLN A 316 -13.55 -3.94 -3.23
CA GLN A 316 -12.89 -3.84 -1.92
C GLN A 316 -11.40 -4.16 -2.02
N ILE A 317 -11.03 -5.22 -2.74
CA ILE A 317 -9.62 -5.60 -2.95
C ILE A 317 -8.90 -4.52 -3.76
N PHE A 318 -9.55 -3.97 -4.78
CA PHE A 318 -8.99 -2.87 -5.57
C PHE A 318 -8.68 -1.64 -4.69
N PHE A 319 -9.59 -1.30 -3.77
CA PHE A 319 -9.46 -0.11 -2.93
C PHE A 319 -8.57 -0.30 -1.69
N GLY A 320 -8.69 -1.44 -1.02
CA GLY A 320 -8.07 -1.73 0.27
C GLY A 320 -6.96 -2.79 0.23
N GLY A 321 -6.69 -3.38 -0.93
CA GLY A 321 -5.77 -4.50 -1.10
C GLY A 321 -6.39 -5.87 -0.77
N LYS A 322 -5.74 -6.95 -1.21
CA LYS A 322 -6.26 -8.34 -1.15
C LYS A 322 -6.74 -8.78 0.22
N ALA A 323 -5.99 -8.45 1.27
CA ALA A 323 -6.27 -8.97 2.60
C ALA A 323 -7.06 -8.00 3.48
N ILE A 324 -7.70 -7.00 2.87
CA ILE A 324 -8.76 -6.27 3.53
C ILE A 324 -9.90 -7.25 3.89
N PRO A 325 -10.40 -7.29 5.13
CA PRO A 325 -11.57 -8.10 5.46
C PRO A 325 -12.80 -7.67 4.67
N ILE A 326 -13.69 -8.61 4.33
CA ILE A 326 -14.91 -8.34 3.55
C ILE A 326 -15.82 -7.31 4.25
N ASN A 327 -15.81 -7.30 5.58
CA ASN A 327 -16.61 -6.41 6.43
C ASN A 327 -15.81 -5.25 7.04
N ALA A 328 -14.66 -4.90 6.45
CA ALA A 328 -13.80 -3.86 6.98
C ALA A 328 -14.49 -2.49 6.94
N GLN A 329 -14.66 -1.87 8.12
CA GLN A 329 -15.13 -0.49 8.29
C GLN A 329 -13.96 0.51 8.19
N ILE A 330 -12.98 0.22 7.33
CA ILE A 330 -11.80 1.06 7.11
C ILE A 330 -12.16 2.08 6.04
N SER A 331 -11.89 3.37 6.28
CA SER A 331 -12.18 4.45 5.33
C SER A 331 -10.92 5.16 4.82
N ASN A 332 -11.02 5.73 3.62
CA ASN A 332 -10.03 6.71 3.15
C ASN A 332 -10.17 8.06 3.87
N VAL A 333 -9.29 9.01 3.54
CA VAL A 333 -9.28 10.39 4.08
C VAL A 333 -10.56 11.19 3.79
N GLN A 334 -11.38 10.74 2.84
CA GLN A 334 -12.67 11.33 2.48
C GLN A 334 -13.85 10.63 3.19
N GLY A 335 -13.58 9.64 4.05
CA GLY A 335 -14.61 8.89 4.79
C GLY A 335 -15.28 7.75 4.01
N THR A 336 -14.89 7.48 2.75
CA THR A 336 -15.40 6.33 2.00
C THR A 336 -14.84 5.04 2.57
N THR A 337 -15.71 4.18 3.11
CA THR A 337 -15.30 2.87 3.61
C THR A 337 -14.96 1.91 2.48
N VAL A 338 -14.13 0.91 2.74
CA VAL A 338 -13.83 -0.19 1.80
C VAL A 338 -15.13 -0.87 1.34
N GLN A 339 -16.04 -1.14 2.28
CA GLN A 339 -17.34 -1.73 1.98
C GLN A 339 -18.18 -0.84 1.06
N GLU A 340 -18.25 0.45 1.38
CA GLU A 340 -19.00 1.42 0.58
C GLU A 340 -18.42 1.54 -0.83
N TYR A 341 -17.09 1.56 -0.96
CA TYR A 341 -16.42 1.56 -2.25
C TYR A 341 -16.77 0.32 -3.08
N GLY A 342 -16.69 -0.88 -2.49
CA GLY A 342 -17.08 -2.12 -3.16
C GLY A 342 -18.52 -2.10 -3.65
N ARG A 343 -19.45 -1.61 -2.82
CA ARG A 343 -20.86 -1.45 -3.17
C ARG A 343 -21.06 -0.50 -4.36
N GLN A 344 -20.41 0.66 -4.34
CA GLN A 344 -20.49 1.64 -5.43
C GLN A 344 -20.01 1.05 -6.76
N ILE A 345 -18.91 0.28 -6.75
CA ILE A 345 -18.41 -0.39 -7.95
C ILE A 345 -19.41 -1.42 -8.48
N ALA A 346 -19.97 -2.25 -7.60
CA ALA A 346 -20.96 -3.26 -8.00
C ALA A 346 -22.22 -2.61 -8.58
N GLU A 347 -22.72 -1.54 -7.97
CA GLU A 347 -23.87 -0.77 -8.47
C GLU A 347 -23.60 -0.17 -9.85
N GLN A 348 -22.43 0.45 -10.05
CA GLN A 348 -22.06 1.00 -11.35
C GLN A 348 -21.88 -0.08 -12.42
N TYR A 349 -21.25 -1.21 -12.09
CA TYR A 349 -21.09 -2.33 -13.00
C TYR A 349 -22.44 -2.88 -13.47
N LEU A 350 -23.36 -3.11 -12.54
CA LEU A 350 -24.71 -3.59 -12.86
C LEU A 350 -25.47 -2.58 -13.72
N LYS A 351 -25.32 -1.28 -13.45
CA LYS A 351 -25.91 -0.22 -14.27
C LYS A 351 -25.38 -0.23 -15.70
N ILE A 352 -24.06 -0.30 -15.87
CA ILE A 352 -23.40 -0.37 -17.19
C ILE A 352 -23.91 -1.59 -17.96
N ASN A 353 -23.98 -2.74 -17.31
CA ASN A 353 -24.42 -3.98 -17.93
C ASN A 353 -25.90 -3.94 -18.36
N LEU A 354 -26.76 -3.23 -17.61
CA LEU A 354 -28.17 -3.04 -17.97
C LEU A 354 -28.38 -2.03 -19.12
N THR A 355 -27.46 -1.08 -19.29
CA THR A 355 -27.53 -0.07 -20.36
C THR A 355 -26.78 -0.45 -21.64
N GLY A 356 -25.94 -1.49 -21.58
CA GLY A 356 -25.13 -1.99 -22.69
C GLY A 356 -25.57 -3.34 -23.26
N GLY A 357 -26.82 -3.75 -22.97
CA GLY A 357 -27.47 -4.96 -23.50
C GLY A 357 -28.50 -4.66 -24.58
#